data_AF-A0A0T9V0S4-F1
#
_entry.id   AF-A0A0T9V0S4-F1
#
_cell.length_a   1.000
_cell.length_b   1.000
_cell.length_c   1.000
_cell.angle_alpha   90.00
_cell.angle_beta   90.00
_cell.angle_gamma   90.00
#
_symmetry.space_group_name_H-M   'P 1'
#
loop_
_entity.id
_entity.type
_entity.pdbx_description
1 polymer ?
#
loop_
_entity_poly.entity_id
_entity_poly.type
_entity_poly.pdbx_seq_one_letter_code
_entity_poly.pdbx_strand_id
1 'polypeptide(L)' 'MQPHQQRVVDEASELSDKLVKLIAFIEESNIYQSFESTQQTLLRAQTGAMRAYLEVLNLRIDSF' A
#
# COMPACT_ATOMS: atom_id res chain seq x y z
N MET A 1 -20.62 12.32 -3.40
CA MET A 1 -20.31 10.93 -3.01
C MET A 1 -21.25 10.50 -1.89
N GLN A 2 -21.87 9.32 -1.99
CA GLN A 2 -22.59 8.71 -0.88
C GLN A 2 -21.62 8.38 0.27
N PRO A 3 -22.07 8.32 1.54
CA PRO A 3 -21.17 8.06 2.68
C PRO A 3 -20.32 6.79 2.52
N HIS A 4 -20.89 5.73 1.93
CA HIS A 4 -20.16 4.48 1.69
C HIS A 4 -19.13 4.58 0.55
N GLN A 5 -19.36 5.44 -0.45
CA GLN A 5 -18.40 5.70 -1.53
C GLN A 5 -17.22 6.53 -1.01
N GLN A 6 -17.50 7.54 -0.18
CA GLN A 6 -16.46 8.37 0.45
C GLN A 6 -15.51 7.52 1.31
N ARG A 7 -16.03 6.55 2.07
CA ARG A 7 -15.19 5.63 2.84
C ARG A 7 -14.18 4.86 2.00
N VAL A 8 -14.52 4.52 0.75
CA VAL A 8 -13.61 3.80 -0.15
C VAL A 8 -12.53 4.73 -0.69
N VAL A 9 -12.88 5.99 -0.99
CA VAL A 9 -11.93 7.04 -1.40
C VAL A 9 -10.93 7.32 -0.27
N ASP A 10 -11.42 7.49 0.96
CA ASP A 10 -10.58 7.76 2.12
C ASP A 10 -9.64 6.58 2.39
N GLU A 11 -10.15 5.35 2.31
CA GLU A 11 -9.36 4.14 2.48
C GLU A 11 -8.27 3.99 1.40
N ALA A 12 -8.58 4.29 0.14
CA ALA A 12 -7.59 4.26 -0.95
C ALA A 12 -6.48 5.29 -0.72
N SER A 13 -6.85 6.50 -0.28
CA SER A 13 -5.90 7.57 0.03
C SER A 13 -4.96 7.17 1.18
N GLU A 14 -5.51 6.64 2.27
CA GLU A 14 -4.70 6.19 3.41
C GLU A 14 -3.78 5.02 3.05
N LEU A 15 -4.27 4.06 2.25
CA LEU A 15 -3.48 2.91 1.82
C LEU A 15 -2.34 3.34 0.87
N SER A 16 -2.62 4.27 -0.04
CA SER A 16 -1.63 4.83 -0.95
C SER A 16 -0.49 5.52 -0.19
N ASP A 17 -0.80 6.35 0.82
CA ASP A 17 0.21 7.01 1.66
C ASP A 17 1.09 6.00 2.42
N LYS A 18 0.47 4.97 3.01
CA LYS A 18 1.21 3.88 3.68
C LYS A 18 2.10 3.11 2.70
N LEU A 19 1.61 2.85 1.49
CA LEU A 19 2.34 2.13 0.45
C LEU A 19 3.57 2.92 -0.01
N VAL A 20 3.42 4.23 -0.24
CA VAL A 20 4.55 5.12 -0.62
C VAL A 20 5.63 5.10 0.46
N LYS A 21 5.24 5.24 1.73
CA LYS A 21 6.18 5.21 2.87
C LYS A 21 6.92 3.87 2.98
N LEU A 22 6.21 2.75 2.78
CA LEU A 22 6.82 1.42 2.81
C LEU A 22 7.80 1.23 1.65
N ILE A 23 7.44 1.67 0.44
CA ILE A 23 8.33 1.61 -0.73
C ILE A 23 9.60 2.43 -0.48
N ALA A 24 9.45 3.68 -0.04
CA ALA A 24 10.58 4.55 0.28
C ALA A 24 11.49 3.92 1.36
N PHE A 25 10.91 3.31 2.40
CA PHE A 25 11.68 2.59 3.40
C PHE A 25 12.48 1.42 2.80
N ILE A 26 11.88 0.62 1.91
CA ILE A 26 12.54 -0.51 1.25
C ILE A 26 13.65 -0.04 0.30
N GLU A 27 13.45 1.07 -0.41
CA GLU A 27 14.36 1.55 -1.46
C GLU A 27 15.51 2.40 -0.90
N GLU A 28 15.26 3.20 0.14
CA GLU A 28 16.20 4.23 0.60
C GLU A 28 16.83 3.91 1.96
N SER A 29 16.28 3.00 2.76
CA SER A 29 16.77 2.74 4.11
C SER A 29 17.89 1.70 4.18
N ASN A 30 19.04 2.10 4.72
CA ASN A 30 20.11 1.16 5.09
C ASN A 30 19.67 0.15 6.18
N ILE A 31 18.63 0.48 6.95
CA ILE A 31 18.06 -0.43 7.97
C ILE A 31 17.37 -1.61 7.30
N TYR A 32 16.66 -1.38 6.19
CA TYR A 32 16.05 -2.47 5.43
C TYR A 32 17.11 -3.46 4.92
N GLN A 33 18.26 -2.94 4.46
CA GLN A 33 19.36 -3.77 3.96
C GLN A 33 20.01 -4.65 5.05
N SER A 34 19.94 -4.24 6.32
CA SER A 34 20.49 -5.03 7.43
C SER A 34 19.55 -6.12 7.93
N PHE A 35 18.30 -6.16 7.46
CA PHE A 35 17.35 -7.21 7.82
C PHE A 35 17.72 -8.56 7.20
N GLU A 36 17.37 -9.64 7.89
CA GLU A 36 17.44 -10.99 7.34
C GLU A 36 16.56 -11.13 6.08
N SER A 37 16.96 -12.02 5.17
CA SER A 37 16.29 -12.23 3.88
C SER A 37 14.79 -12.51 4.00
N THR A 38 14.37 -13.22 5.05
CA THR A 38 12.95 -13.49 5.33
C THR A 38 12.17 -12.20 5.58
N GLN A 39 12.69 -11.29 6.41
CA GLN A 39 12.02 -10.02 6.71
C GLN A 39 11.99 -9.11 5.48
N GLN A 40 13.06 -9.08 4.69
CA GLN A 40 13.10 -8.35 3.43
C GLN A 40 12.05 -8.86 2.43
N THR A 41 11.89 -10.18 2.35
CA THR A 41 10.89 -10.84 1.48
C THR A 41 9.47 -10.54 1.94
N LEU A 42 9.20 -10.62 3.25
CA LEU A 42 7.88 -10.32 3.81
C LEU A 42 7.47 -8.86 3.57
N LEU A 43 8.39 -7.90 3.72
CA LEU A 43 8.11 -6.49 3.44
C LEU A 43 7.78 -6.25 1.95
N ARG A 44 8.48 -6.92 1.04
CA ARG A 44 8.15 -6.87 -0.40
C ARG A 44 6.80 -7.51 -0.71
N ALA A 45 6.49 -8.64 -0.07
CA ALA A 45 5.19 -9.28 -0.20
C ALA A 45 4.06 -8.37 0.33
N GLN A 46 4.29 -7.68 1.45
CA GLN A 46 3.38 -6.67 1.98
C GLN A 46 3.14 -5.54 0.97
N THR A 47 4.19 -4.99 0.34
CA THR A 47 4.06 -3.99 -0.74
C THR A 47 3.19 -4.51 -1.88
N GLY A 48 3.39 -5.77 -2.30
CA GLY A 48 2.60 -6.41 -3.35
C GLY A 48 1.12 -6.53 -2.99
N ALA A 49 0.81 -6.99 -1.78
CA ALA A 49 -0.57 -7.10 -1.29
C ALA A 49 -1.26 -5.74 -1.19
N MET A 50 -0.56 -4.72 -0.68
CA MET A 50 -1.08 -3.35 -0.58
C MET A 50 -1.35 -2.74 -1.96
N ARG A 51 -0.50 -2.99 -2.96
CA ARG A 51 -0.73 -2.56 -4.36
C ARG A 51 -1.98 -3.20 -4.95
N ALA A 52 -2.11 -4.52 -4.83
CA ALA A 52 -3.28 -5.23 -5.34
C ALA A 52 -4.57 -4.76 -4.65
N TYR A 53 -4.52 -4.49 -3.34
CA TYR A 53 -5.67 -3.96 -2.64
C TYR A 53 -6.03 -2.54 -3.10
N LEU A 54 -5.04 -1.66 -3.27
CA LEU A 54 -5.25 -0.30 -3.77
C LEU A 54 -5.84 -0.30 -5.18
N GLU A 55 -5.41 -1.21 -6.06
CA GLU A 55 -5.98 -1.39 -7.39
C GLU A 55 -7.47 -1.73 -7.32
N VAL A 56 -7.86 -2.66 -6.45
CA VAL A 56 -9.29 -2.99 -6.23
C VAL A 56 -10.08 -1.79 -5.71
N LEU A 57 -9.52 -1.00 -4.79
CA LEU A 57 -10.18 0.21 -4.30
C LEU A 57 -10.39 1.24 -5.42
N ASN A 58 -9.38 1.45 -6.26
CA ASN A 58 -9.47 2.37 -7.40
C ASN A 58 -10.52 1.90 -8.42
N LEU A 59 -10.54 0.61 -8.77
CA LEU A 59 -11.57 0.03 -9.65
C LEU A 59 -12.98 0.21 -9.09
N ARG A 60 -13.13 0.11 -7.75
CA ARG A 60 -14.41 0.41 -7.09
C ARG A 60 -14.76 1.88 -7.22
N ILE A 61 -13.81 2.79 -6.99
CA ILE A 61 -14.00 4.24 -7.12
C ILE A 61 -14.42 4.62 -8.54
N ASP A 62 -13.78 4.05 -9.56
CA ASP A 62 -14.09 4.30 -10.97
C ASP A 62 -15.49 3.78 -11.36
N SER A 63 -16.07 2.87 -10.57
CA SER A 63 -17.40 2.29 -10.79
C SER A 63 -18.55 3.05 -10.08
N PHE A 64 -18.26 4.11 -9.32
CA PHE A 64 -19.22 4.84 -8.48
C PHE A 64 -20.06 5.90 -9.21
#